data_AF-A0A8H5D3I6-F1
#
_entry.id   AF-A0A8H5D3I6-F1
#
_cell.length_a   1.000
_cell.length_b   1.000
_cell.length_c   1.000
_cell.angle_alpha   90.00
_cell.angle_beta   90.00
_cell.angle_gamma   90.00
#
_symmetry.space_group_name_H-M   'P 1'
#
loop_
_entity.id
_entity.type
_entity.pdbx_description
1 polymer ?
#
loop_
_entity_poly.entity_id
_entity_poly.type
_entity_poly.pdbx_seq_one_letter_code
_entity_poly.pdbx_strand_id
1 'polypeptide(L)'
;MQDVSNHRTDEYGGSVENRARFTLEVVDAVVKAVGPRKTGIRFSPWGSFYDMGMDSVTKTKDQFSYLVSKIKEAHPTLSSINVLEPRSKGLDVVDEVPEGEDNNFIREIWTSPEEDEQGRRLISADGYTRELAIETADKRGDIIAFGRRFIANPDLPYRLEHNIPLNDYDRTTFYVPNSVDPKGYTDYLFGDGDQLG
;
A
#
# COMPACT_ATOMS: atom_id res chain seq x y z
N MET A 1 12.14 9.04 -7.24
CA MET A 1 12.55 8.53 -5.91
C MET A 1 13.52 7.36 -6.01
N GLN A 2 13.28 6.36 -6.86
CA GLN A 2 14.24 5.26 -7.05
C GLN A 2 15.30 5.65 -8.09
N ASP A 3 16.50 5.07 -7.97
CA ASP A 3 17.66 5.39 -8.82
C ASP A 3 17.61 4.76 -10.22
N VAL A 4 16.73 3.76 -10.43
CA VAL A 4 16.45 3.21 -11.76
C VAL A 4 15.87 4.23 -12.74
N SER A 5 15.12 5.22 -12.24
CA SER A 5 14.47 6.25 -13.08
C SER A 5 14.98 7.67 -12.80
N ASN A 6 15.56 7.92 -11.63
CA ASN A 6 16.09 9.24 -11.27
C ASN A 6 17.63 9.27 -11.36
N HIS A 7 18.12 9.76 -12.50
CA HIS A 7 19.54 10.00 -12.77
C HIS A 7 19.93 11.48 -12.69
N ARG A 8 19.13 12.31 -12.01
CA ARG A 8 19.42 13.74 -11.86
C ARG A 8 20.69 13.95 -11.03
N THR A 9 21.38 15.05 -11.32
CA THR A 9 22.60 15.50 -10.64
C THR A 9 22.42 16.78 -9.85
N ASP A 10 21.19 17.32 -9.81
CA ASP A 10 20.83 18.45 -8.97
C ASP A 10 20.30 18.00 -7.59
N GLU A 11 19.74 18.94 -6.83
CA GLU A 11 19.26 18.70 -5.46
C GLU A 11 18.11 17.69 -5.35
N TYR A 12 17.57 17.21 -6.47
CA TYR A 12 16.51 16.19 -6.52
C TYR A 12 17.00 14.80 -6.94
N GLY A 13 18.31 14.59 -7.14
CA GLY A 13 18.90 13.29 -7.45
C GLY A 13 20.30 13.07 -6.88
N GLY A 14 20.93 11.96 -7.27
CA GLY A 14 22.30 11.62 -6.89
C GLY A 14 22.48 11.01 -5.49
N SER A 15 21.62 11.32 -4.52
CA SER A 15 21.66 10.74 -3.16
C SER A 15 20.29 10.27 -2.67
N VAL A 16 20.27 9.47 -1.60
CA VAL A 16 19.02 9.01 -0.96
C VAL A 16 18.15 10.18 -0.52
N GLU A 17 18.78 11.19 0.09
CA GLU A 17 18.15 12.42 0.59
C GLU A 17 17.53 13.23 -0.55
N ASN A 18 18.32 13.50 -1.60
CA ASN A 18 17.86 14.28 -2.73
C ASN A 18 16.73 13.58 -3.50
N ARG A 19 16.81 12.25 -3.66
CA ARG A 19 15.72 11.51 -4.31
C ARG A 19 14.43 11.43 -3.47
N ALA A 20 14.53 11.55 -2.14
CA ALA A 20 13.39 11.62 -1.24
C ALA A 20 12.77 13.03 -1.16
N ARG A 21 13.54 14.07 -1.50
CA ARG A 21 13.15 15.49 -1.39
C ARG A 21 11.79 15.80 -1.98
N PHE A 22 11.55 15.41 -3.24
CA PHE A 22 10.27 15.67 -3.91
C PHE A 22 9.09 15.08 -3.14
N THR A 23 9.20 13.83 -2.66
CA THR A 23 8.14 13.19 -1.88
C THR A 23 7.90 13.94 -0.56
N LEU A 24 8.97 14.34 0.14
CA LEU A 24 8.87 15.07 1.40
C LEU A 24 8.22 16.44 1.22
N GLU A 25 8.60 17.18 0.18
CA GLU A 25 8.02 18.49 -0.16
C GLU A 25 6.52 18.39 -0.49
N VAL A 26 6.11 17.34 -1.22
CA VAL A 26 4.70 17.09 -1.53
C VAL A 26 3.92 16.74 -0.27
N VAL A 27 4.46 15.87 0.60
CA VAL A 27 3.81 15.54 1.87
C VAL A 27 3.63 16.79 2.72
N ASP A 28 4.66 17.61 2.88
CA ASP A 28 4.59 18.84 3.67
C ASP A 28 3.55 19.82 3.09
N ALA A 29 3.53 20.02 1.77
CA ALA A 29 2.56 20.88 1.11
C ALA A 29 1.10 20.41 1.33
N VAL A 30 0.85 19.09 1.24
CA VAL A 30 -0.48 18.52 1.49
C VAL A 30 -0.86 18.61 2.96
N VAL A 31 0.07 18.28 3.87
CA VAL A 31 -0.13 18.43 5.33
C VAL A 31 -0.46 19.88 5.69
N LYS A 32 0.23 20.86 5.11
CA LYS A 32 -0.06 22.29 5.30
C LYS A 32 -1.46 22.67 4.84
N ALA A 33 -1.94 22.05 3.76
CA ALA A 33 -3.25 22.34 3.19
C ALA A 33 -4.43 21.70 3.96
N VAL A 34 -4.29 20.42 4.38
CA VAL A 34 -5.43 19.64 4.93
C VAL A 34 -5.21 19.08 6.34
N GLY A 35 -4.01 19.24 6.89
CA GLY A 35 -3.61 18.74 8.20
C GLY A 35 -3.12 17.29 8.18
N PRO A 36 -2.20 16.90 9.09
CA PRO A 36 -1.51 15.61 9.03
C PRO A 36 -2.44 14.41 9.22
N ARG A 37 -3.46 14.54 10.08
CA ARG A 37 -4.44 13.46 10.34
C ARG A 37 -5.40 13.19 9.16
N LYS A 38 -5.34 14.00 8.09
CA LYS A 38 -6.09 13.79 6.85
C LYS A 38 -5.20 13.48 5.65
N THR A 39 -3.89 13.35 5.88
CA THR A 39 -2.92 13.07 4.84
C THR A 39 -2.35 11.68 5.07
N GLY A 40 -2.47 10.81 4.07
CA GLY A 40 -1.78 9.53 4.02
C GLY A 40 -0.84 9.49 2.82
N ILE A 41 0.12 8.57 2.86
CA ILE A 41 1.04 8.33 1.73
C ILE A 41 1.14 6.84 1.43
N ARG A 42 1.34 6.49 0.16
CA ARG A 42 1.44 5.09 -0.29
C ARG A 42 2.75 4.81 -1.01
N PHE A 43 3.35 3.65 -0.71
CA PHE A 43 4.62 3.20 -1.28
C PHE A 43 4.54 1.77 -1.81
N SER A 44 5.42 1.45 -2.75
CA SER A 44 5.64 0.09 -3.27
C SER A 44 7.13 -0.19 -3.36
N PRO A 45 7.82 -0.46 -2.22
CA PRO A 45 9.28 -0.53 -2.19
C PRO A 45 9.87 -1.55 -3.16
N TRP A 46 9.16 -2.67 -3.31
CA TRP A 46 9.59 -3.86 -4.07
C TRP A 46 8.88 -4.01 -5.42
N GLY A 47 8.00 -3.05 -5.75
CA GLY A 47 7.17 -3.10 -6.94
C GLY A 47 7.97 -2.84 -8.20
N SER A 48 7.82 -3.73 -9.20
CA SER A 48 8.48 -3.64 -10.51
C SER A 48 7.59 -3.05 -11.61
N PHE A 49 6.38 -2.61 -11.28
CA PHE A 49 5.45 -2.04 -12.25
C PHE A 49 6.03 -0.76 -12.87
N TYR A 50 5.84 -0.57 -14.19
CA TYR A 50 6.44 0.52 -14.96
C TYR A 50 7.98 0.59 -14.86
N ASP A 51 8.64 -0.56 -14.89
CA ASP A 51 10.11 -0.69 -14.84
C ASP A 51 10.75 -0.02 -13.61
N MET A 52 10.00 0.01 -12.50
CA MET A 52 10.50 0.44 -11.21
C MET A 52 11.26 -0.70 -10.51
N GLY A 53 11.95 -0.36 -9.41
CA GLY A 53 12.80 -1.26 -8.63
C GLY A 53 14.17 -0.62 -8.37
N MET A 54 14.88 -1.09 -7.34
CA MET A 54 16.30 -0.79 -7.17
C MET A 54 17.09 -2.09 -7.27
N ASP A 55 18.35 -1.99 -7.68
CA ASP A 55 19.23 -3.12 -8.02
C ASP A 55 19.69 -3.96 -6.81
N SER A 56 19.36 -3.56 -5.58
CA SER A 56 19.64 -4.35 -4.38
C SER A 56 18.64 -4.10 -3.25
N VAL A 57 18.43 -5.12 -2.42
CA VAL A 57 17.64 -5.05 -1.19
C VAL A 57 18.11 -3.93 -0.28
N THR A 58 19.43 -3.77 -0.11
CA THR A 58 20.02 -2.74 0.75
C THR A 58 19.65 -1.34 0.28
N LYS A 59 19.84 -1.02 -1.00
CA LYS A 59 19.49 0.31 -1.52
C LYS A 59 18.00 0.62 -1.40
N THR A 60 17.13 -0.37 -1.63
CA THR A 60 15.69 -0.22 -1.40
C THR A 60 15.41 0.10 0.06
N LYS A 61 15.93 -0.70 0.99
CA LYS A 61 15.73 -0.49 2.42
C LYS A 61 16.27 0.87 2.86
N ASP A 62 17.46 1.27 2.42
CA ASP A 62 18.06 2.57 2.75
C ASP A 62 17.20 3.74 2.26
N GLN A 63 16.75 3.67 0.99
CA GLN A 63 15.96 4.74 0.38
C GLN A 63 14.62 4.94 1.09
N PHE A 64 13.91 3.86 1.41
CA PHE A 64 12.60 3.92 2.04
C PHE A 64 12.69 4.12 3.56
N SER A 65 13.74 3.61 4.23
CA SER A 65 13.98 3.88 5.66
C SER A 65 14.20 5.36 5.90
N TYR A 66 15.03 6.00 5.06
CA TYR A 66 15.25 7.44 5.14
C TYR A 66 13.96 8.22 4.98
N LEU A 67 13.16 7.91 3.95
CA LEU A 67 11.90 8.59 3.68
C LEU A 67 10.91 8.45 4.84
N VAL A 68 10.69 7.24 5.34
CA VAL A 68 9.74 6.96 6.42
C VAL A 68 10.20 7.63 7.72
N SER A 69 11.50 7.60 8.01
CA SER A 69 12.08 8.28 9.19
C SER A 69 11.84 9.78 9.13
N LYS A 70 12.06 10.41 7.97
CA LYS A 70 11.83 11.84 7.78
C LYS A 70 10.36 12.23 7.83
N ILE A 71 9.46 11.39 7.32
CA ILE A 71 8.02 11.59 7.48
C ILE A 71 7.61 11.50 8.96
N LYS A 72 8.12 10.52 9.70
CA LYS A 72 7.85 10.37 11.14
C LYS A 72 8.35 11.57 11.95
N GLU A 73 9.55 12.04 11.65
CA GLU A 73 10.15 13.21 12.30
C GLU A 73 9.32 14.49 12.05
N ALA A 74 8.98 14.76 10.78
CA ALA A 74 8.28 16.00 10.41
C ALA A 74 6.77 15.97 10.72
N HIS A 75 6.14 14.81 10.61
CA HIS A 75 4.68 14.63 10.71
C HIS A 75 4.31 13.40 11.56
N PRO A 76 4.59 13.42 12.87
CA PRO A 76 4.38 12.25 13.74
C PRO A 76 2.91 11.84 13.91
N THR A 77 1.97 12.67 13.44
CA THR A 77 0.51 12.44 13.46
C THR A 77 -0.10 12.26 12.06
N LEU A 78 0.74 11.98 11.04
CA LEU A 78 0.27 11.64 9.70
C LEU A 78 -0.74 10.48 9.78
N SER A 79 -1.82 10.53 9.01
CA SER A 79 -2.94 9.60 9.18
C SER A 79 -2.53 8.14 9.01
N SER A 80 -1.71 7.86 7.99
CA SER A 80 -1.30 6.51 7.64
C SER A 80 -0.16 6.47 6.65
N ILE A 81 0.68 5.44 6.75
CA ILE A 81 1.54 4.96 5.67
C ILE A 81 0.90 3.71 5.08
N ASN A 82 0.71 3.66 3.77
CA ASN A 82 0.23 2.50 3.03
C ASN A 82 1.39 1.86 2.25
N VAL A 83 1.54 0.54 2.34
CA VAL A 83 2.60 -0.20 1.63
C VAL A 83 2.01 -1.35 0.83
N LEU A 84 2.48 -1.49 -0.41
CA LEU A 84 2.35 -2.76 -1.13
C LEU A 84 3.33 -3.77 -0.56
N GLU A 85 2.83 -4.96 -0.21
CA GLU A 85 3.65 -6.09 0.20
C GLU A 85 4.48 -6.62 -0.98
N PRO A 86 5.68 -7.19 -0.74
CA PRO A 86 6.65 -7.60 -1.76
C PRO A 86 6.14 -8.67 -2.73
N ARG A 87 5.09 -9.41 -2.34
CA ARG A 87 4.37 -10.36 -3.21
C ARG A 87 3.66 -9.67 -4.38
N SER A 88 3.55 -8.35 -4.38
CA SER A 88 2.99 -7.56 -5.46
C SER A 88 4.02 -7.37 -6.59
N LYS A 89 3.78 -7.99 -7.75
CA LYS A 89 4.59 -7.80 -8.96
C LYS A 89 3.70 -7.34 -10.11
N GLY A 90 3.60 -6.02 -10.28
CA GLY A 90 2.76 -5.43 -11.31
C GLY A 90 1.26 -5.62 -11.03
N LEU A 91 0.57 -6.32 -11.92
CA LEU A 91 -0.86 -6.63 -11.80
C LEU A 91 -1.14 -8.00 -11.16
N ASP A 92 -0.08 -8.71 -10.78
CA ASP A 92 -0.13 -10.08 -10.31
C ASP A 92 0.46 -10.20 -8.89
N VAL A 93 0.08 -11.28 -8.21
CA VAL A 93 0.66 -11.65 -6.91
C VAL A 93 1.44 -12.93 -7.11
N VAL A 94 2.66 -12.93 -6.59
CA VAL A 94 3.56 -14.08 -6.63
C VAL A 94 3.57 -14.79 -5.28
N ASP A 95 3.68 -16.12 -5.32
CA ASP A 95 3.75 -16.94 -4.11
C ASP A 95 5.13 -16.87 -3.45
N GLU A 96 6.18 -16.74 -4.25
CA GLU A 96 7.57 -16.66 -3.79
C GLU A 96 8.05 -15.20 -3.75
N VAL A 97 8.42 -14.76 -2.55
CA VAL A 97 9.04 -13.46 -2.32
C VAL A 97 10.56 -13.64 -2.21
N PRO A 98 11.37 -12.88 -2.96
CA PRO A 98 12.84 -12.97 -2.85
C PRO A 98 13.33 -12.70 -1.43
N GLU A 99 14.42 -13.38 -1.05
CA GLU A 99 14.99 -13.24 0.29
C GLU A 99 15.36 -11.78 0.61
N GLY A 100 14.89 -11.30 1.76
CA GLY A 100 15.14 -9.94 2.23
C GLY A 100 14.21 -8.86 1.65
N GLU A 101 13.34 -9.17 0.69
CA GLU A 101 12.25 -8.28 0.28
C GLU A 101 11.12 -8.36 1.30
N ASP A 102 11.09 -7.43 2.26
CA ASP A 102 10.07 -7.36 3.31
C ASP A 102 9.83 -5.91 3.75
N ASN A 103 8.66 -5.61 4.29
CA ASN A 103 8.32 -4.27 4.79
C ASN A 103 8.51 -4.14 6.32
N ASN A 104 9.22 -5.06 7.00
CA ASN A 104 9.38 -5.00 8.46
C ASN A 104 10.14 -3.75 8.89
N PHE A 105 11.16 -3.33 8.14
CA PHE A 105 11.89 -2.09 8.40
C PHE A 105 10.98 -0.85 8.43
N ILE A 106 9.93 -0.80 7.59
CA ILE A 106 8.94 0.29 7.61
C ILE A 106 8.08 0.21 8.87
N ARG A 107 7.65 -0.99 9.27
CA ARG A 107 6.86 -1.22 10.49
C ARG A 107 7.66 -0.84 11.75
N GLU A 108 8.92 -1.23 11.81
CA GLU A 108 9.83 -0.89 12.91
C GLU A 108 9.99 0.64 13.03
N ILE A 109 10.21 1.35 11.91
CA ILE A 109 10.33 2.81 11.96
C ILE A 109 8.99 3.45 12.31
N TRP A 110 7.89 3.07 11.65
CA TRP A 110 6.61 3.78 11.71
C TRP A 110 5.76 3.43 12.93
N THR A 111 5.64 2.15 13.28
CA THR A 111 4.67 1.64 14.26
C THR A 111 5.30 0.92 15.46
N SER A 112 6.62 1.07 15.71
CA SER A 112 7.24 0.46 16.88
C SER A 112 6.49 0.80 18.18
N PRO A 113 6.03 -0.20 18.96
CA PRO A 113 5.17 0.01 20.13
C PRO A 113 5.81 0.87 21.23
N GLU A 114 7.14 0.82 21.35
CA GLU A 114 7.87 1.58 22.37
C GLU A 114 7.82 3.09 22.12
N GLU A 115 7.45 3.53 20.91
CA GLU A 115 7.48 4.94 20.48
C GLU A 115 6.14 5.46 19.91
N ASP A 116 5.08 4.65 19.87
CA ASP A 116 3.81 5.03 19.24
C ASP A 116 2.74 5.51 20.21
N GLU A 117 3.04 6.59 20.93
CA GLU A 117 2.05 7.34 21.72
C GLU A 117 0.98 8.04 20.83
N GLN A 118 1.21 8.13 19.52
CA GLN A 118 0.37 8.90 18.59
C GLN A 118 -0.71 8.05 17.91
N GLY A 119 -0.67 6.72 18.08
CA GLY A 119 -1.59 5.78 17.45
C GLY A 119 -1.45 5.75 15.93
N ARG A 120 -0.21 5.76 15.42
CA ARG A 120 0.10 5.62 14.00
C ARG A 120 -0.46 4.31 13.46
N ARG A 121 -0.80 4.31 12.18
CA ARG A 121 -1.36 3.16 11.48
C ARG A 121 -0.58 2.89 10.22
N LEU A 122 -0.31 1.61 9.98
CA LEU A 122 0.23 1.12 8.72
C LEU A 122 -0.89 0.37 7.99
N ILE A 123 -1.09 0.70 6.72
CA ILE A 123 -2.01 -0.02 5.85
C ILE A 123 -1.16 -0.93 4.96
N SER A 124 -1.26 -2.25 5.09
CA SER A 124 -0.60 -3.19 4.19
C SER A 124 -1.58 -3.71 3.15
N ALA A 125 -1.09 -3.84 1.91
CA ALA A 125 -1.92 -4.14 0.76
C ALA A 125 -1.30 -5.22 -0.12
N ASP A 126 -2.20 -5.92 -0.81
CA ASP A 126 -1.94 -6.91 -1.87
C ASP A 126 -1.60 -8.34 -1.43
N GLY A 127 -2.17 -9.28 -2.20
CA GLY A 127 -2.03 -10.73 -2.02
C GLY A 127 -2.55 -11.31 -0.71
N TYR A 128 -3.40 -10.59 0.01
CA TYR A 128 -4.02 -11.09 1.23
C TYR A 128 -5.15 -12.08 0.92
N THR A 129 -5.08 -13.26 1.52
CA THR A 129 -6.24 -14.11 1.79
C THR A 129 -6.92 -13.66 3.08
N ARG A 130 -8.09 -14.23 3.40
CA ARG A 130 -8.76 -14.01 4.68
C ARG A 130 -7.85 -14.36 5.86
N GLU A 131 -7.27 -15.55 5.82
CA GLU A 131 -6.44 -16.11 6.88
C GLU A 131 -5.20 -15.24 7.10
N LEU A 132 -4.51 -14.87 6.02
CA LEU A 132 -3.31 -14.05 6.09
C LEU A 132 -3.62 -12.62 6.56
N ALA A 133 -4.79 -12.08 6.19
CA ALA A 133 -5.22 -10.76 6.64
C ALA A 133 -5.48 -10.74 8.15
N ILE A 134 -6.24 -11.71 8.67
CA ILE A 134 -6.52 -11.86 10.10
C ILE A 134 -5.22 -12.06 10.86
N GLU A 135 -4.36 -12.99 10.41
CA GLU A 135 -3.07 -13.24 11.05
C GLU A 135 -2.19 -11.99 11.09
N THR A 136 -2.14 -11.23 9.99
CA THR A 136 -1.32 -10.02 9.92
C THR A 136 -1.87 -8.91 10.81
N ALA A 137 -3.19 -8.71 10.82
CA ALA A 137 -3.84 -7.74 11.70
C ALA A 137 -3.60 -8.08 13.18
N ASP A 138 -3.78 -9.34 13.57
CA ASP A 138 -3.61 -9.79 14.95
C ASP A 138 -2.15 -9.70 15.42
N LYS A 139 -1.19 -10.11 14.56
CA LYS A 139 0.23 -10.15 14.93
C LYS A 139 0.94 -8.81 14.82
N ARG A 140 0.57 -7.98 13.84
CA ARG A 140 1.30 -6.74 13.50
C ARG A 140 0.53 -5.46 13.81
N GLY A 141 -0.80 -5.54 13.99
CA GLY A 141 -1.65 -4.35 14.16
C GLY A 141 -1.83 -3.54 12.86
N ASP A 142 -1.47 -4.12 11.71
CA ASP A 142 -1.67 -3.51 10.40
C ASP A 142 -3.17 -3.40 10.07
N ILE A 143 -3.55 -2.36 9.34
CA ILE A 143 -4.84 -2.30 8.61
C ILE A 143 -4.65 -2.97 7.25
N ILE A 144 -5.52 -3.89 6.87
CA ILE A 144 -5.37 -4.64 5.62
C ILE A 144 -6.24 -4.05 4.51
N ALA A 145 -5.64 -3.71 3.38
CA ALA A 145 -6.35 -3.21 2.20
C ALA A 145 -6.48 -4.28 1.11
N PHE A 146 -7.71 -4.45 0.60
CA PHE A 146 -8.05 -5.36 -0.49
C PHE A 146 -8.42 -4.57 -1.75
N GLY A 147 -7.82 -4.92 -2.89
CA GLY A 147 -8.15 -4.34 -4.21
C GLY A 147 -9.09 -5.24 -5.02
N ARG A 148 -8.51 -6.19 -5.77
CA ARG A 148 -9.23 -7.12 -6.66
C ARG A 148 -10.44 -7.80 -6.03
N ARG A 149 -10.30 -8.26 -4.78
CA ARG A 149 -11.41 -8.91 -4.06
C ARG A 149 -12.52 -7.93 -3.72
N PHE A 150 -12.22 -6.67 -3.44
CA PHE A 150 -13.23 -5.65 -3.16
C PHE A 150 -14.03 -5.28 -4.42
N ILE A 151 -13.41 -5.29 -5.61
CA ILE A 151 -14.12 -5.09 -6.88
C ILE A 151 -15.29 -6.08 -7.00
N ALA A 152 -15.05 -7.35 -6.73
CA ALA A 152 -16.06 -8.40 -6.90
C ALA A 152 -16.97 -8.63 -5.68
N ASN A 153 -16.62 -8.07 -4.52
CA ASN A 153 -17.30 -8.35 -3.25
C ASN A 153 -17.60 -7.02 -2.56
N PRO A 154 -18.74 -6.37 -2.85
CA PRO A 154 -19.09 -5.08 -2.25
C PRO A 154 -19.25 -5.16 -0.73
N ASP A 155 -19.57 -6.34 -0.22
CA ASP A 155 -19.70 -6.71 1.19
C ASP A 155 -18.49 -7.46 1.74
N LEU A 156 -17.30 -7.28 1.13
CA LEU A 156 -16.09 -8.02 1.50
C LEU A 156 -15.83 -8.09 3.02
N PRO A 157 -15.94 -6.99 3.82
CA PRO A 157 -15.73 -7.07 5.25
C PRO A 157 -16.64 -8.09 5.95
N TYR A 158 -17.94 -8.10 5.60
CA TYR A 158 -18.91 -9.03 6.15
C TYR A 158 -18.57 -10.48 5.79
N ARG A 159 -18.15 -10.72 4.54
CA ARG A 159 -17.72 -12.05 4.10
C ARG A 159 -16.47 -12.54 4.81
N LEU A 160 -15.48 -11.67 5.00
CA LEU A 160 -14.27 -12.00 5.74
C LEU A 160 -14.58 -12.31 7.21
N GLU A 161 -15.47 -11.56 7.85
CA GLU A 161 -15.90 -11.82 9.22
C GLU A 161 -16.59 -13.19 9.36
N HIS A 162 -17.56 -13.48 8.49
CA HIS A 162 -18.42 -14.67 8.57
C HIS A 162 -17.91 -15.88 7.78
N ASN A 163 -16.71 -15.78 7.19
CA ASN A 163 -16.12 -16.81 6.34
C ASN A 163 -17.03 -17.24 5.16
N ILE A 164 -17.69 -16.25 4.53
CA ILE A 164 -18.55 -16.45 3.37
C ILE A 164 -17.67 -16.54 2.11
N PRO A 165 -17.97 -17.45 1.16
CA PRO A 165 -17.25 -17.52 -0.10
C PRO A 165 -17.22 -16.18 -0.85
N LEU A 166 -16.04 -15.84 -1.39
CA LEU A 166 -15.85 -14.63 -2.16
C LEU A 166 -16.26 -14.87 -3.62
N ASN A 167 -16.94 -13.91 -4.22
CA ASN A 167 -17.13 -13.84 -5.65
C ASN A 167 -15.75 -13.78 -6.35
N ASP A 168 -15.68 -14.41 -7.52
CA ASP A 168 -14.54 -14.28 -8.42
C ASP A 168 -14.58 -12.93 -9.14
N TYR A 169 -13.42 -12.29 -9.23
CA TYR A 169 -13.26 -11.08 -10.02
C TYR A 169 -13.02 -11.43 -11.49
N ASP A 170 -13.53 -10.56 -12.38
CA ASP A 170 -13.29 -10.67 -13.82
C ASP A 170 -12.29 -9.59 -14.24
N ARG A 171 -11.08 -9.99 -14.66
CA ARG A 171 -10.05 -9.01 -15.09
C ARG A 171 -10.41 -8.33 -16.40
N THR A 172 -11.27 -8.93 -17.23
CA THR A 172 -11.67 -8.36 -18.52
C THR A 172 -12.54 -7.12 -18.37
N THR A 173 -13.14 -6.93 -17.19
CA THR A 173 -14.03 -5.81 -16.88
C THR A 173 -13.38 -4.74 -15.99
N PHE A 174 -12.12 -4.87 -15.58
CA PHE A 174 -11.46 -3.88 -14.69
C PHE A 174 -11.33 -2.50 -15.32
N TYR A 175 -11.09 -2.44 -16.64
CA TYR A 175 -10.87 -1.20 -17.36
C TYR A 175 -11.63 -1.22 -18.69
N VAL A 176 -12.91 -0.81 -18.66
CA VAL A 176 -13.77 -0.72 -19.85
C VAL A 176 -14.21 0.73 -20.06
N PRO A 177 -13.33 1.59 -20.61
CA PRO A 177 -13.61 3.02 -20.72
C PRO A 177 -14.85 3.29 -21.58
N ASN A 178 -15.66 4.26 -21.16
CA ASN A 178 -16.92 4.65 -21.81
C ASN A 178 -18.01 3.57 -21.85
N SER A 179 -17.85 2.48 -21.10
CA SER A 179 -18.95 1.52 -20.91
C SER A 179 -20.04 2.09 -20.02
N VAL A 180 -21.29 1.86 -20.42
CA VAL A 180 -22.48 2.05 -19.55
C VAL A 180 -23.03 0.71 -19.06
N ASP A 181 -22.40 -0.39 -19.45
CA ASP A 181 -22.75 -1.73 -18.98
C ASP A 181 -22.32 -1.87 -17.50
N PRO A 182 -23.23 -2.22 -16.57
CA PRO A 182 -22.89 -2.41 -15.16
C PRO A 182 -21.98 -3.62 -14.92
N LYS A 183 -21.81 -4.48 -15.92
CA LYS A 183 -21.09 -5.75 -15.81
C LYS A 183 -19.67 -5.62 -15.28
N GLY A 184 -19.39 -6.33 -14.19
CA GLY A 184 -18.09 -6.36 -13.53
C GLY A 184 -17.77 -5.08 -12.76
N TYR A 185 -18.77 -4.24 -12.48
CA TYR A 185 -18.61 -2.99 -11.73
C TYR A 185 -19.64 -2.86 -10.61
N THR A 186 -20.95 -2.82 -10.94
CA THR A 186 -22.04 -2.63 -9.96
C THR A 186 -23.00 -3.82 -9.89
N ASP A 187 -22.78 -4.88 -10.66
CA ASP A 187 -23.66 -6.05 -10.76
C ASP A 187 -23.21 -7.26 -9.91
N TYR A 188 -22.08 -7.14 -9.19
CA TYR A 188 -21.63 -8.16 -8.25
C TYR A 188 -22.62 -8.32 -7.08
N LEU A 189 -23.03 -9.57 -6.80
CA LEU A 189 -23.99 -9.91 -5.75
C LEU A 189 -23.40 -9.79 -4.36
N PHE A 190 -24.24 -9.48 -3.36
CA PHE A 190 -23.92 -9.59 -1.93
C PHE A 190 -23.98 -11.06 -1.48
N GLY A 191 -23.35 -11.37 -0.33
CA GLY A 191 -23.23 -12.74 0.19
C GLY A 191 -24.55 -13.35 0.67
N ASP A 192 -25.57 -12.53 0.91
CA ASP A 192 -26.95 -12.91 1.21
C ASP A 192 -27.83 -13.07 -0.04
N GLY A 193 -27.29 -12.77 -1.23
CA GLY A 193 -27.97 -12.90 -2.52
C GLY A 193 -28.68 -11.65 -3.02
N ASP A 194 -28.66 -10.54 -2.28
CA ASP A 194 -29.26 -9.28 -2.72
C ASP A 194 -28.33 -8.51 -3.67
N GLN A 195 -28.92 -7.79 -4.64
CA GLN A 195 -28.28 -6.65 -5.30
C GLN A 195 -28.85 -5.39 -4.63
N LEU A 196 -28.02 -4.38 -4.33
CA LEU A 196 -28.47 -3.10 -3.78
C LEU A 196 -29.73 -2.61 -4.54
N GLY A 197 -30.86 -2.57 -3.83
CA GLY A 197 -32.13 -2.02 -4.31
C GLY A 197 -32.13 -0.50 -4.39
#